data_AF-A0ABD3N3E4-F1
#
_entry.id   AF-A0ABD3N3E4-F1
#
_cell.length_a   1.000
_cell.length_b   1.000
_cell.length_c   1.000
_cell.angle_alpha   90.00
_cell.angle_beta   90.00
_cell.angle_gamma   90.00
#
_symmetry.space_group_name_H-M   'P 1'
#
loop_
_entity.id
_entity.type
_entity.pdbx_description
1 polymer ?
#
loop_
_entity_poly.entity_id
_entity_poly.type
_entity_poly.pdbx_seq_one_letter_code
_entity_poly.pdbx_strand_id
1 'polypeptide(L)'
;MSDLVLYGTIYDPDVVYPRRPLFDVSASSTSTYSAPEVANTAEASLEDFTIPGTITREAALAFSSLAMTCDPIKAAWDDLHEFNECDPSRVAVPTLIISGAKDPYVNWSAQLALLRGLGTEDKAMYCVPNSDHAAHVLEERDAFVGAVAGFLSRRDGIRALLREVGGG
;
A
#
# COMPACT_ATOMS: atom_id res chain seq x y z
N MET A 1 15.86 6.21 -14.38
CA MET A 1 15.73 6.18 -12.91
C MET A 1 14.27 5.98 -12.59
N SER A 2 13.97 5.08 -11.67
CA SER A 2 12.62 4.81 -11.18
C SER A 2 12.38 5.55 -9.85
N ASP A 3 11.11 5.80 -9.56
CA ASP A 3 10.61 6.23 -8.24
C ASP A 3 9.73 5.10 -7.70
N LEU A 4 9.65 4.97 -6.37
CA LEU A 4 8.80 4.00 -5.68
C LEU A 4 7.72 4.73 -4.87
N VAL A 5 6.47 4.26 -4.97
CA VAL A 5 5.37 4.69 -4.12
C VAL A 5 4.83 3.47 -3.39
N LEU A 6 4.91 3.48 -2.07
CA LEU A 6 4.36 2.46 -1.18
C LEU A 6 3.06 3.01 -0.59
N TYR A 7 1.93 2.48 -1.05
CA TYR A 7 0.61 2.87 -0.57
C TYR A 7 0.03 1.77 0.31
N GLY A 8 -0.35 2.11 1.55
CA GLY A 8 -1.00 1.19 2.48
C GLY A 8 -0.23 -0.11 2.71
N THR A 9 1.11 -0.05 2.69
CA THR A 9 1.94 -1.25 2.74
C THR A 9 1.78 -1.97 4.08
N ILE A 10 1.65 -3.31 4.02
CA ILE A 10 1.55 -4.17 5.20
C ILE A 10 2.90 -4.52 5.83
N TYR A 11 4.01 -4.02 5.28
CA TYR A 11 5.34 -4.32 5.79
C TYR A 11 5.48 -3.87 7.25
N ASP A 12 5.84 -4.81 8.11
CA ASP A 12 6.13 -4.58 9.53
C ASP A 12 7.41 -5.34 9.89
N PRO A 13 8.50 -4.65 10.28
CA PRO A 13 9.77 -5.31 10.59
C PRO A 13 9.70 -6.21 11.84
N ASP A 14 8.67 -6.03 12.68
CA ASP A 14 8.49 -6.81 13.91
C ASP A 14 7.59 -8.05 13.68
N VAL A 15 7.00 -8.20 12.48
CA VAL A 15 6.17 -9.35 12.12
C VAL A 15 7.00 -10.36 11.33
N VAL A 16 7.12 -11.58 11.86
CA VAL A 16 7.71 -12.70 11.15
C VAL A 16 6.61 -13.64 10.68
N TYR A 17 6.48 -13.77 9.37
CA TYR A 17 5.50 -14.68 8.77
C TYR A 17 6.10 -16.08 8.67
N PRO A 18 5.42 -17.13 9.16
CA PRO A 18 5.95 -18.48 9.10
C PRO A 18 6.12 -18.94 7.65
N ARG A 19 7.30 -19.46 7.33
CA ARG A 19 7.57 -20.12 6.03
C ARG A 19 7.24 -21.60 6.12
N ARG A 20 6.67 -22.15 5.05
CA ARG A 20 6.43 -23.59 4.92
C ARG A 20 7.78 -24.35 4.89
N PRO A 21 7.89 -25.53 5.52
CA PRO A 21 9.09 -26.35 5.40
C PRO A 21 9.39 -26.69 3.94
N LEU A 22 10.65 -26.56 3.51
CA LEU A 22 11.08 -26.91 2.15
C LEU A 22 10.95 -28.42 1.86
N PHE A 23 10.95 -29.24 2.91
CA PHE A 23 10.72 -30.67 2.86
C PHE A 23 9.80 -31.05 4.02
N ASP A 24 8.59 -31.53 3.70
CA ASP A 24 7.67 -32.13 4.66
C ASP A 24 7.46 -33.60 4.28
N VAL A 25 8.07 -34.50 5.05
CA VAL A 25 8.01 -35.96 4.83
C VAL A 25 6.65 -36.53 5.27
N SER A 26 5.85 -35.75 5.99
CA SER A 26 4.52 -36.11 6.48
C SER A 26 3.38 -35.56 5.62
N ALA A 27 3.69 -34.63 4.70
CA ALA A 27 2.72 -34.08 3.77
C ALA A 27 2.25 -35.17 2.80
N SER A 28 1.00 -35.59 2.96
CA SER A 28 0.29 -36.29 1.89
C SER A 28 0.32 -35.42 0.63
N SER A 29 0.40 -36.04 -0.55
CA SER A 29 0.40 -35.37 -1.86
C SER A 29 -0.87 -34.54 -2.16
N THR A 30 -1.78 -34.42 -1.19
CA THR A 30 -3.06 -33.69 -1.25
C THR A 30 -3.13 -32.51 -0.26
N SER A 31 -2.07 -32.21 0.48
CA SER A 31 -2.04 -31.05 1.39
C SER A 31 -1.94 -29.72 0.63
N THR A 32 -3.07 -29.05 0.41
CA THR A 32 -3.12 -27.70 -0.16
C THR A 32 -2.81 -26.68 0.93
N TYR A 33 -1.55 -26.27 1.06
CA TYR A 33 -1.08 -25.22 1.99
C TYR A 33 -1.40 -23.80 1.51
N SER A 34 -2.49 -23.62 0.76
CA SER A 34 -2.94 -22.31 0.28
C SER A 34 -3.77 -21.62 1.36
N ALA A 35 -3.71 -20.30 1.40
CA ALA A 35 -4.61 -19.47 2.16
C ALA A 35 -6.06 -19.87 1.81
N PRO A 36 -6.96 -19.91 2.81
CA PRO A 36 -8.34 -20.30 2.55
C PRO A 36 -8.98 -19.33 1.54
N GLU A 37 -9.70 -19.87 0.57
CA GLU A 37 -10.58 -19.05 -0.26
C GLU A 37 -11.71 -18.51 0.62
N VAL A 38 -11.71 -17.19 0.83
CA VAL A 38 -12.76 -16.51 1.58
C VAL A 38 -13.65 -15.78 0.60
N ALA A 39 -14.93 -16.14 0.55
CA ALA A 39 -15.90 -15.44 -0.27
C ALA A 39 -15.97 -13.96 0.11
N ASN A 40 -16.03 -13.09 -0.90
CA ASN A 40 -16.25 -11.68 -0.68
C ASN A 40 -17.72 -11.42 -0.28
N THR A 41 -17.96 -10.42 0.56
CA THR A 41 -19.31 -10.05 1.01
C THR A 41 -19.53 -8.55 0.89
N ALA A 42 -20.79 -8.13 0.99
CA ALA A 42 -21.12 -6.71 0.98
C ALA A 42 -20.49 -5.99 2.17
N GLU A 43 -20.54 -6.61 3.35
CA GLU A 43 -19.92 -6.07 4.57
C GLU A 43 -18.40 -5.93 4.41
N ALA A 44 -17.76 -6.98 3.89
CA ALA A 44 -16.32 -7.00 3.69
C ALA A 44 -15.86 -5.99 2.62
N SER A 45 -16.59 -5.83 1.52
CA SER A 45 -16.26 -4.85 0.48
C SER A 45 -16.52 -3.39 0.87
N LEU A 46 -17.19 -3.17 2.00
CA LEU A 46 -17.41 -1.85 2.58
C LEU A 46 -16.48 -1.56 3.77
N GLU A 47 -15.63 -2.50 4.15
CA GLU A 47 -14.82 -2.40 5.38
C GLU A 47 -13.74 -1.31 5.32
N ASP A 48 -13.38 -0.85 4.12
CA ASP A 48 -12.41 0.24 3.88
C ASP A 48 -13.04 1.64 3.87
N PHE A 49 -14.36 1.73 4.08
CA PHE A 49 -15.12 2.99 4.11
C PHE A 49 -15.60 3.32 5.54
N THR A 50 -14.68 3.33 6.51
CA THR A 50 -15.05 3.45 7.93
C THR A 50 -15.35 4.88 8.37
N ILE A 51 -14.89 5.90 7.63
CA ILE A 51 -15.04 7.31 8.02
C ILE A 51 -16.34 7.88 7.44
N PRO A 52 -17.29 8.32 8.29
CA PRO A 52 -18.52 8.92 7.79
C PRO A 52 -18.25 10.22 7.02
N GLY A 53 -18.92 10.37 5.88
CA GLY A 53 -18.89 11.58 5.07
C GLY A 53 -17.80 11.64 3.99
N THR A 54 -16.79 10.76 4.04
CA THR A 54 -15.67 10.77 3.08
C THR A 54 -15.97 10.06 1.76
N ILE A 55 -17.11 9.37 1.67
CA ILE A 55 -17.65 8.77 0.46
C ILE A 55 -19.17 8.81 0.54
N THR A 56 -19.85 9.02 -0.60
CA THR A 56 -21.31 8.97 -0.63
C THR A 56 -21.80 7.54 -0.50
N ARG A 57 -23.01 7.35 0.05
CA ARG A 57 -23.61 6.02 0.17
C ARG A 57 -23.76 5.37 -1.20
N GLU A 58 -24.17 6.13 -2.21
CA GLU A 58 -24.35 5.65 -3.57
C GLU A 58 -23.02 5.14 -4.16
N ALA A 59 -21.92 5.86 -3.95
CA ALA A 59 -20.60 5.48 -4.44
C ALA A 59 -20.06 4.23 -3.71
N ALA A 60 -20.20 4.16 -2.39
CA ALA A 60 -19.78 3.01 -1.61
C ALA A 60 -20.56 1.73 -2.01
N LEU A 61 -21.87 1.83 -2.21
CA LEU A 61 -22.70 0.71 -2.68
C LEU A 61 -22.37 0.30 -4.13
N ALA A 62 -22.07 1.27 -5.00
CA ALA A 62 -21.63 0.97 -6.35
C ALA A 62 -20.28 0.23 -6.36
N PHE A 63 -19.33 0.65 -5.51
CA PHE A 63 -18.06 -0.04 -5.29
C PHE A 63 -18.29 -1.47 -4.81
N SER A 64 -19.07 -1.66 -3.73
CA SER A 64 -19.35 -2.98 -3.16
C SER A 64 -20.00 -3.94 -4.17
N SER A 65 -20.99 -3.46 -4.93
CA SER A 65 -21.65 -4.25 -5.99
C SER A 65 -20.67 -4.72 -7.07
N LEU A 66 -19.77 -3.84 -7.50
CA LEU A 66 -18.73 -4.19 -8.47
C LEU A 66 -17.69 -5.14 -7.86
N ALA A 67 -17.22 -4.88 -6.64
CA ALA A 67 -16.25 -5.73 -5.95
C ALA A 67 -16.79 -7.16 -5.76
N MET A 68 -18.06 -7.32 -5.41
CA MET A 68 -18.67 -8.65 -5.29
C MET A 68 -18.80 -9.38 -6.64
N THR A 69 -18.90 -8.66 -7.75
CA THR A 69 -19.03 -9.23 -9.09
C THR A 69 -17.68 -9.57 -9.69
N CYS A 70 -16.70 -8.67 -9.56
CA CYS A 70 -15.36 -8.80 -10.13
C CYS A 70 -14.44 -9.66 -9.27
N ASP A 71 -14.57 -9.54 -7.94
CA ASP A 71 -13.71 -10.18 -6.95
C ASP A 71 -14.57 -11.01 -5.97
N PRO A 72 -15.23 -12.08 -6.44
CA PRO A 72 -16.13 -12.89 -5.62
C PRO A 72 -15.42 -13.65 -4.50
N ILE A 73 -14.08 -13.78 -4.58
CA ILE A 73 -13.20 -14.37 -3.58
C ILE A 73 -12.17 -13.30 -3.20
N LYS A 74 -11.95 -13.10 -1.89
CA LYS A 74 -10.91 -12.21 -1.38
C LYS A 74 -9.52 -12.68 -1.81
N ALA A 75 -8.59 -11.73 -1.95
CA ALA A 75 -7.21 -12.03 -2.28
C ALA A 75 -6.61 -13.05 -1.29
N ALA A 76 -6.08 -14.15 -1.83
CA ALA A 76 -5.36 -15.17 -1.08
C ALA A 76 -3.91 -14.71 -0.85
N TRP A 77 -3.50 -14.65 0.42
CA TRP A 77 -2.15 -14.25 0.83
C TRP A 77 -1.29 -15.49 1.11
N ASP A 78 -0.91 -16.21 0.07
CA ASP A 78 -0.24 -17.52 0.16
C ASP A 78 1.22 -17.45 0.62
N ASP A 79 1.91 -16.36 0.30
CA ASP A 79 3.37 -16.24 0.40
C ASP A 79 3.82 -15.05 1.25
N LEU A 80 3.08 -14.75 2.33
CA LEU A 80 3.44 -13.67 3.27
C LEU A 80 4.87 -13.77 3.84
N HIS A 81 5.44 -14.97 3.90
CA HIS A 81 6.83 -15.19 4.31
C HIS A 81 7.87 -14.47 3.43
N GLU A 82 7.53 -14.06 2.21
CA GLU A 82 8.41 -13.27 1.35
C GLU A 82 8.68 -11.87 1.94
N PHE A 83 7.76 -11.33 2.76
CA PHE A 83 7.99 -10.07 3.47
C PHE A 83 9.13 -10.16 4.49
N ASN A 84 9.48 -11.36 4.98
CA ASN A 84 10.62 -11.54 5.87
C ASN A 84 11.97 -11.23 5.19
N GLU A 85 12.01 -11.31 3.85
CA GLU A 85 13.20 -11.03 3.05
C GLU A 85 13.28 -9.54 2.66
N CYS A 86 12.24 -8.76 2.93
CA CYS A 86 12.24 -7.33 2.66
C CYS A 86 13.22 -6.62 3.60
N ASP A 87 14.26 -6.01 3.01
CA ASP A 87 15.21 -5.16 3.70
C ASP A 87 15.12 -3.74 3.14
N PRO A 88 14.49 -2.80 3.88
CA PRO A 88 14.35 -1.41 3.46
C PRO A 88 15.67 -0.72 3.10
N SER A 89 16.79 -1.12 3.72
CA SER A 89 18.10 -0.50 3.47
C SER A 89 18.61 -0.73 2.04
N ARG A 90 18.05 -1.71 1.33
CA ARG A 90 18.38 -2.01 -0.06
C ARG A 90 17.58 -1.16 -1.06
N VAL A 91 16.57 -0.42 -0.60
CA VAL A 91 15.77 0.48 -1.43
C VAL A 91 16.53 1.81 -1.61
N ALA A 92 17.31 1.90 -2.68
CA ALA A 92 18.11 3.08 -3.00
C ALA A 92 17.39 4.11 -3.90
N VAL A 93 16.27 3.71 -4.51
CA VAL A 93 15.45 4.61 -5.35
C VAL A 93 14.66 5.56 -4.47
N PRO A 94 14.34 6.76 -4.96
CA PRO A 94 13.50 7.66 -4.20
C PRO A 94 12.14 7.04 -3.87
N THR A 95 11.68 7.22 -2.65
CA THR A 95 10.52 6.49 -2.14
C THR A 95 9.53 7.40 -1.41
N LEU A 96 8.25 7.33 -1.79
CA LEU A 96 7.13 7.91 -1.06
C LEU A 96 6.37 6.81 -0.33
N ILE A 97 6.19 6.95 0.97
CA ILE A 97 5.25 6.16 1.77
C ILE A 97 3.98 6.99 1.95
N ILE A 98 2.82 6.47 1.53
CA ILE A 98 1.56 7.20 1.60
C ILE A 98 0.45 6.32 2.19
N SER A 99 -0.38 6.86 3.07
CA SER A 99 -1.51 6.14 3.69
C SER A 99 -2.58 7.12 4.16
N GLY A 100 -3.81 6.65 4.34
CA GLY A 100 -4.84 7.44 5.02
C GLY A 100 -4.46 7.69 6.48
N ALA A 101 -4.66 8.90 6.98
CA ALA A 101 -4.30 9.26 8.35
C ALA A 101 -5.10 8.51 9.42
N LYS A 102 -6.23 7.91 9.06
CA LYS A 102 -7.12 7.15 9.96
C LYS A 102 -7.30 5.70 9.51
N ASP A 103 -6.43 5.21 8.63
CA ASP A 103 -6.42 3.81 8.18
C ASP A 103 -6.20 2.87 9.40
N PRO A 104 -7.16 1.97 9.71
CA PRO A 104 -7.08 1.08 10.86
C PRO A 104 -6.07 -0.06 10.68
N TYR A 105 -5.62 -0.32 9.45
CA TYR A 105 -4.68 -1.39 9.13
C TYR A 105 -3.22 -0.93 9.21
N VAL A 106 -2.98 0.38 9.32
CA VAL A 106 -1.63 0.94 9.35
C VAL A 106 -1.06 0.93 10.76
N ASN A 107 0.01 0.16 10.95
CA ASN A 107 0.89 0.29 12.11
C ASN A 107 1.86 1.47 11.88
N TRP A 108 1.57 2.63 12.48
CA TRP A 108 2.40 3.84 12.32
C TRP A 108 3.84 3.67 12.80
N SER A 109 4.09 2.84 13.81
CA SER A 109 5.46 2.57 14.28
C SER A 109 6.25 1.82 13.21
N ALA A 110 5.63 0.84 12.57
CA ALA A 110 6.21 0.10 11.45
C ALA A 110 6.47 1.01 10.23
N GLN A 111 5.53 1.89 9.87
CA GLN A 111 5.72 2.83 8.75
C GLN A 111 6.89 3.80 9.01
N LEU A 112 7.03 4.30 10.24
CA LEU A 112 8.16 5.15 10.61
C LEU A 112 9.48 4.38 10.63
N ALA A 113 9.49 3.12 11.07
CA ALA A 113 10.65 2.25 11.01
C ALA A 113 11.06 1.98 9.55
N LEU A 114 10.10 1.68 8.67
CA LEU A 114 10.29 1.54 7.23
C LEU A 114 10.93 2.80 6.64
N LEU A 115 10.34 3.99 6.88
CA LEU A 115 10.87 5.27 6.39
C LEU A 115 12.33 5.49 6.82
N ARG A 116 12.64 5.24 8.10
CA ARG A 116 14.00 5.41 8.63
C ARG A 116 14.98 4.40 8.04
N GLY A 117 14.52 3.18 7.80
CA GLY A 117 15.32 2.07 7.26
C GLY A 117 15.61 2.18 5.77
N LEU A 118 14.85 2.97 5.00
CA LEU A 118 15.06 3.14 3.56
C LEU A 118 16.49 3.62 3.24
N GLY A 119 17.16 2.91 2.33
CA GLY A 119 18.52 3.16 1.85
C GLY A 119 18.70 4.37 0.94
N THR A 120 17.68 5.23 0.82
CA THR A 120 17.70 6.45 0.01
C THR A 120 17.59 7.70 0.88
N GLU A 121 18.22 8.79 0.47
CA GLU A 121 18.03 10.11 1.11
C GLU A 121 16.77 10.83 0.60
N ASP A 122 16.35 10.55 -0.63
CA ASP A 122 15.14 11.12 -1.25
C ASP A 122 13.93 10.27 -0.87
N LYS A 123 13.46 10.46 0.36
CA LYS A 123 12.32 9.75 0.92
C LYS A 123 11.34 10.69 1.60
N ALA A 124 10.06 10.37 1.47
CA ALA A 124 8.98 11.14 2.07
C ALA A 124 7.90 10.21 2.63
N MET A 125 7.17 10.71 3.62
CA MET A 125 5.97 10.07 4.14
C MET A 125 4.83 11.09 4.13
N TYR A 126 3.67 10.69 3.64
CA TYR A 126 2.47 11.54 3.61
C TYR A 126 1.26 10.79 4.17
N CYS A 127 0.63 11.38 5.18
CA CYS A 127 -0.63 10.91 5.74
C CYS A 127 -1.75 11.74 5.12
N VAL A 128 -2.61 11.12 4.30
CA VAL A 128 -3.74 11.82 3.68
C VAL A 128 -4.74 12.17 4.78
N PRO A 129 -5.05 13.46 5.02
CA PRO A 129 -5.96 13.86 6.09
C PRO A 129 -7.35 13.25 5.87
N ASN A 130 -8.09 13.07 6.96
CA ASN A 130 -9.48 12.60 6.93
C ASN A 130 -9.75 11.35 6.06
N SER A 131 -8.75 10.51 5.86
CA SER A 131 -8.84 9.37 4.95
C SER A 131 -8.55 8.05 5.63
N ASP A 132 -9.26 7.03 5.20
CA ASP A 132 -9.12 5.63 5.58
C ASP A 132 -8.17 4.90 4.61
N HIS A 133 -8.14 3.57 4.64
CA HIS A 133 -7.38 2.71 3.75
C HIS A 133 -7.57 3.11 2.29
N ALA A 134 -8.82 3.23 1.83
CA ALA A 134 -9.16 3.57 0.44
C ALA A 134 -8.99 5.07 0.07
N ALA A 135 -8.04 5.79 0.67
CA ALA A 135 -7.79 7.23 0.49
C ALA A 135 -7.85 7.75 -0.96
N HIS A 136 -7.41 6.95 -1.94
CA HIS A 136 -7.40 7.29 -3.37
C HIS A 136 -8.79 7.42 -4.02
N VAL A 137 -9.87 6.95 -3.38
CA VAL A 137 -11.25 7.07 -3.88
C VAL A 137 -12.17 7.88 -2.94
N LEU A 138 -11.63 8.40 -1.84
CA LEU A 138 -12.37 9.20 -0.87
C LEU A 138 -12.44 10.68 -1.28
N GLU A 139 -13.10 11.49 -0.45
CA GLU A 139 -13.22 12.95 -0.61
C GLU A 139 -11.86 13.63 -0.82
N GLU A 140 -10.85 13.19 -0.06
CA GLU A 140 -9.47 13.72 -0.09
C GLU A 140 -8.59 13.09 -1.18
N ARG A 141 -9.18 12.41 -2.18
CA ARG A 141 -8.45 11.81 -3.31
C ARG A 141 -7.55 12.81 -4.04
N ASP A 142 -7.93 14.08 -4.11
CA ASP A 142 -7.13 15.11 -4.79
C ASP A 142 -5.83 15.39 -4.02
N ALA A 143 -5.86 15.27 -2.68
CA ALA A 143 -4.66 15.36 -1.84
C ALA A 143 -3.76 14.12 -2.05
N PHE A 144 -4.33 12.92 -2.13
CA PHE A 144 -3.60 11.70 -2.48
C PHE A 144 -2.92 11.82 -3.86
N VAL A 145 -3.69 12.18 -4.89
CA VAL A 145 -3.20 12.34 -6.27
C VAL A 145 -2.15 13.45 -6.33
N GLY A 146 -2.38 14.58 -5.67
CA GLY A 146 -1.43 15.69 -5.60
C GLY A 146 -0.10 15.28 -4.94
N ALA A 147 -0.14 14.50 -3.87
CA ALA A 147 1.06 13.99 -3.22
C ALA A 147 1.85 13.04 -4.13
N VAL A 148 1.18 12.10 -4.79
CA VAL A 148 1.81 11.16 -5.72
C VAL A 148 2.37 11.87 -6.95
N ALA A 149 1.57 12.68 -7.64
CA ALA A 149 1.98 13.42 -8.82
C ALA A 149 3.08 14.44 -8.50
N GLY A 150 2.95 15.15 -7.38
CA GLY A 150 3.95 16.09 -6.89
C GLY A 150 5.26 15.40 -6.56
N PHE A 151 5.22 14.22 -5.93
CA PHE A 151 6.39 13.39 -5.75
C PHE A 151 6.99 13.05 -7.11
N LEU A 152 6.29 12.33 -7.99
CA LEU A 152 6.85 11.86 -9.27
C LEU A 152 7.41 12.97 -10.17
N SER A 153 6.81 14.17 -10.18
CA SER A 153 7.23 15.29 -11.04
C SER A 153 8.30 16.21 -10.44
N ARG A 154 8.66 16.06 -9.14
CA ARG A 154 9.55 17.00 -8.43
C ARG A 154 10.92 17.23 -9.10
N ARG A 155 11.41 16.23 -9.84
CA ARG A 155 12.71 16.29 -10.53
C ARG A 155 12.64 16.96 -11.89
N ASP A 156 11.46 17.04 -12.51
CA ASP A 156 11.30 17.67 -13.82
C ASP A 156 11.40 19.19 -13.74
N GLY A 157 10.88 19.79 -12.66
CA GLY A 157 11.03 21.21 -12.37
C GLY A 157 12.49 21.63 -12.16
N ILE A 158 13.27 20.82 -11.43
CA ILE A 158 14.72 21.08 -11.21
C ILE A 158 15.48 21.00 -12.54
N ARG A 159 15.17 20.02 -13.39
CA ARG A 159 15.79 19.88 -14.72
C ARG A 159 15.41 21.01 -15.69
N ALA A 160 14.22 21.57 -15.57
CA ALA A 160 13.82 22.75 -16.33
C ALA A 160 14.63 23.98 -15.90
N LEU A 161 14.70 24.25 -14.59
CA LEU A 161 15.48 25.35 -14.02
C LEU A 161 16.98 25.27 -14.35
N LEU A 162 17.59 24.08 -14.25
CA LEU A 162 19.01 23.91 -14.59
C LEU A 162 19.30 24.11 -16.09
N ARG A 163 18.34 23.83 -16.97
CA ARG A 163 18.47 24.13 -18.41
C ARG A 163 18.38 25.61 -18.71
N GLU A 164 17.56 26.35 -17.97
CA GLU A 164 17.46 27.80 -18.11
C GLU A 164 18.71 28.52 -17.58
N VAL A 165 19.32 28.03 -16.50
CA VAL A 165 20.52 28.64 -15.89
C VAL A 165 21.83 28.24 -16.60
N GLY A 166 21.90 27.04 -17.19
CA GLY A 166 23.10 26.54 -17.88
C GLY A 166 23.23 26.97 -19.35
N GLY A 167 22.29 27.77 -19.87
CA GLY A 167 22.24 28.23 -21.26
C GLY A 167 22.62 29.70 -21.48
N GLY A 168 23.31 30.33 -20.52
CA GLY A 168 23.79 31.72 -20.59
C GLY A 168 25.29 31.85 -20.77
#